data_AF-A0A973EMT9-F1
#
_entry.id   AF-A0A973EMT9-F1
#
_cell.length_a   1.000
_cell.length_b   1.000
_cell.length_c   1.000
_cell.angle_alpha   90.00
_cell.angle_beta   90.00
_cell.angle_gamma   90.00
#
_symmetry.space_group_name_H-M   'P 1'
#
loop_
_entity.id
_entity.type
_entity.pdbx_description
1 polymer ?
#
loop_
_entity_poly.entity_id
_entity_poly.type
_entity_poly.pdbx_seq_one_letter_code
_entity_poly.pdbx_strand_id
1 'polypeptide(L)'
;MGLRDVFEFIVDGTSGLVPGDISGKAMIAGVCSLGTPGKIYYLGKSSNLEGLLGQGPLVDCLRDIFATMGQEATVLAVPVAGSPASLITPVTHVGTGPEAVVSGTAAESGSFVVKIAVGGALGTAKYKLSEDGGATWGAEVTTNAGGAIALGTSGVTLTLTAGTHVMDDTYSVAVQAPIGAITKTGTGAAVTVSGTVKCAADVVFKVVTGGLRNAATYQLSLDGGDSYGPERTVPLDGVVPVGSTGVSITVPVSPEVVAGDMHSFSLLAPVAAISTVVEAIEQPLHLADPEFVHVVGASNSTDWAVLGTLADSQWNKHRPTFFTCEARLPYPNETLDDWVSSLVAEKAGYAHRFVSVCSAFGEISDTRGLSLTRNAGGLMVGRLLSIPVQRAIGRVRDGGISQLKLPDLYTESMQSTLEDAGYVTAKRYASLASCYWGDAKTLADVTSDYQYLEVLRVVFKAVRLLRIQALKSMYDEAGDVLLGADAPGLAYLKANLENALDTMTSAIPQELAAHVVHIPGNQDIVNNGVAVEVTLIGIPIIRTIKLYASYVYAGSRFDPRLKEEAA
;
A
#
# COMPACT_ATOMS: atom_id res chain seq x y z
N MET A 1 -18.71 40.97 -10.01
CA MET A 1 -17.31 41.44 -9.84
C MET A 1 -16.64 40.52 -8.85
N GLY A 2 -16.00 39.45 -9.34
CA GLY A 2 -15.15 38.59 -8.52
C GLY A 2 -13.84 39.30 -8.22
N LEU A 3 -13.33 39.15 -7.00
CA LEU A 3 -12.06 39.73 -6.58
C LEU A 3 -10.93 39.26 -7.49
N ARG A 4 -10.14 40.20 -8.01
CA ARG A 4 -8.93 39.95 -8.78
C ARG A 4 -7.77 39.84 -7.78
N ASP A 5 -7.44 38.63 -7.35
CA ASP A 5 -6.28 38.36 -6.49
C ASP A 5 -5.78 36.90 -6.61
N VAL A 6 -4.58 36.63 -6.08
CA VAL A 6 -4.08 35.32 -5.60
C VAL A 6 -4.00 35.42 -4.08
N PHE A 7 -4.80 34.64 -3.34
CA PHE A 7 -4.91 34.79 -1.88
C PHE A 7 -3.88 33.94 -1.11
N GLU A 8 -3.12 34.61 -0.22
CA GLU A 8 -2.19 34.01 0.74
C GLU A 8 -2.28 34.74 2.11
N PHE A 9 -1.99 34.04 3.21
CA PHE A 9 -1.75 34.62 4.53
C PHE A 9 -0.32 34.26 5.00
N ILE A 10 0.43 35.25 5.52
CA ILE A 10 1.84 35.20 6.00
C ILE A 10 1.88 35.27 7.55
N VAL A 11 2.87 34.85 8.38
CA VAL A 11 3.97 33.85 8.53
C VAL A 11 4.66 34.22 9.87
N ASP A 12 5.20 33.28 10.67
CA ASP A 12 6.55 33.26 11.33
C ASP A 12 6.61 32.14 12.42
N GLY A 13 7.67 31.36 12.65
CA GLY A 13 9.03 31.34 12.10
C GLY A 13 9.78 30.05 12.44
N THR A 14 10.77 29.70 11.61
CA THR A 14 12.15 29.33 12.00
C THR A 14 12.95 29.05 10.72
N SER A 15 14.08 29.75 10.64
CA SER A 15 15.06 29.84 9.58
C SER A 15 15.64 28.49 9.11
N GLY A 16 15.91 28.39 7.79
CA GLY A 16 17.02 27.58 7.29
C GLY A 16 16.69 26.29 6.53
N LEU A 17 15.99 26.36 5.40
CA LEU A 17 16.17 25.40 4.30
C LEU A 17 16.14 26.15 2.97
N VAL A 18 17.20 25.98 2.19
CA VAL A 18 17.35 26.49 0.82
C VAL A 18 16.11 26.11 0.00
N PRO A 19 15.51 27.02 -0.79
CA PRO A 19 14.52 26.63 -1.80
C PRO A 19 15.27 25.87 -2.90
N GLY A 20 15.39 24.55 -2.75
CA GLY A 20 16.27 23.77 -3.61
C GLY A 20 16.25 22.28 -3.32
N ASP A 21 15.06 21.68 -3.28
CA ASP A 21 14.70 20.48 -4.06
C ASP A 21 13.23 20.14 -3.76
N ILE A 22 12.37 20.33 -4.77
CA ILE A 22 10.96 19.91 -4.74
C ILE A 22 10.80 18.46 -5.22
N SER A 23 11.88 17.79 -5.65
CA SER A 23 11.88 16.40 -6.09
C SER A 23 12.08 15.46 -4.89
N GLY A 24 11.30 14.37 -4.80
CA GLY A 24 11.64 13.24 -3.92
C GLY A 24 11.27 13.38 -2.44
N LYS A 25 10.39 14.31 -2.04
CA LYS A 25 9.80 14.29 -0.69
C LYS A 25 8.52 13.45 -0.72
N ALA A 26 8.57 12.27 -0.11
CA ALA A 26 7.38 11.44 0.15
C ALA A 26 6.91 11.63 1.59
N MET A 27 5.60 11.78 1.77
CA MET A 27 4.96 11.69 3.08
C MET A 27 4.45 10.29 3.32
N ILE A 28 4.78 9.67 4.45
CA ILE A 28 4.40 8.30 4.77
C ILE A 28 3.50 8.34 6.01
N ALA A 29 2.23 8.02 5.83
CA ALA A 29 1.22 8.09 6.88
C ALA A 29 0.81 6.68 7.33
N GLY A 30 0.94 6.40 8.62
CA GLY A 30 0.58 5.09 9.16
C GLY A 30 0.66 5.00 10.68
N VAL A 31 0.23 3.87 11.23
CA VAL A 31 0.20 3.65 12.68
C VAL A 31 1.59 3.31 13.23
N CYS A 32 1.93 3.91 14.37
CA CYS A 32 3.10 3.54 15.17
C CYS A 32 2.81 3.71 16.67
N SER A 33 3.62 3.09 17.52
CA SER A 33 3.32 2.97 18.96
C SER A 33 3.84 4.12 19.83
N LEU A 34 4.72 5.00 19.33
CA LEU A 34 5.30 6.12 20.10
C LEU A 34 5.16 7.50 19.45
N GLY A 35 5.06 7.56 18.12
CA GLY A 35 4.98 8.84 17.41
C GLY A 35 3.71 9.63 17.74
N THR A 36 3.80 10.96 17.68
CA THR A 36 2.63 11.83 17.91
C THR A 36 1.78 11.93 16.63
N PRO A 37 0.48 11.56 16.67
CA PRO A 37 -0.38 11.68 15.50
C PRO A 37 -0.37 13.07 14.88
N GLY A 38 -0.25 13.14 13.55
CA GLY A 38 -0.24 14.39 12.78
C GLY A 38 1.05 15.22 12.86
N LYS A 39 2.08 14.77 13.59
CA LYS A 39 3.40 15.42 13.62
C LYS A 39 4.30 14.88 12.51
N ILE A 40 5.01 15.77 11.81
CA ILE A 40 6.03 15.38 10.82
C ILE A 40 7.33 14.98 11.52
N TYR A 41 7.86 13.81 11.12
CA TYR A 41 9.22 13.35 11.44
C TYR A 41 10.02 13.25 10.14
N TYR A 42 11.13 13.97 10.06
CA TYR A 42 12.06 13.91 8.92
C TYR A 42 13.04 12.75 9.16
N LEU A 43 12.96 11.71 8.34
CA LEU A 43 13.71 10.47 8.56
C LEU A 43 14.48 10.05 7.31
N GLY A 44 15.72 9.62 7.50
CA GLY A 44 16.56 9.01 6.49
C GLY A 44 17.10 7.65 6.97
N LYS A 45 17.91 6.97 6.17
CA LYS A 45 18.35 5.59 6.45
C LYS A 45 19.01 5.37 7.81
N SER A 46 19.68 6.40 8.34
CA SER A 46 20.37 6.35 9.64
C SER A 46 19.50 6.75 10.84
N SER A 47 18.23 7.10 10.62
CA SER A 47 17.32 7.50 11.70
C SER A 47 16.98 6.31 12.61
N ASN A 48 16.98 6.55 13.93
CA ASN A 48 16.54 5.57 14.92
C ASN A 48 15.00 5.47 14.92
N LEU A 49 14.46 4.62 14.03
CA LEU A 49 13.02 4.43 13.88
C LEU A 49 12.35 3.97 15.17
N GLU A 50 12.94 3.00 15.88
CA GLU A 50 12.34 2.44 17.09
C GLU A 50 12.30 3.45 18.23
N GLY A 51 13.35 4.25 18.40
CA GLY A 51 13.39 5.29 19.43
C GLY A 51 12.41 6.43 19.18
N LEU A 52 12.13 6.76 17.91
CA LEU A 52 11.27 7.89 17.53
C LEU A 52 9.80 7.51 17.37
N LEU A 53 9.54 6.35 16.78
CA LEU A 53 8.20 5.91 16.36
C LEU A 53 7.75 4.62 17.08
N GLY A 54 8.66 3.87 17.70
CA GLY A 54 8.34 2.61 18.37
C GLY A 54 8.20 1.46 17.38
N GLN A 55 7.07 0.77 17.42
CA GLN A 55 6.74 -0.33 16.51
C GLN A 55 5.41 -0.06 15.80
N GLY A 56 5.16 -0.76 14.69
CA GLY A 56 3.89 -0.74 13.98
C GLY A 56 4.05 -0.63 12.47
N PRO A 57 2.92 -0.67 11.72
CA PRO A 57 2.94 -0.68 10.26
C PRO A 57 3.77 0.43 9.63
N LEU A 58 3.71 1.66 10.18
CA LEU A 58 4.52 2.78 9.68
C LEU A 58 6.02 2.47 9.79
N VAL A 59 6.45 1.88 10.91
CA VAL A 59 7.86 1.57 11.16
C VAL A 59 8.34 0.45 10.23
N ASP A 60 7.51 -0.57 10.02
CA ASP A 60 7.81 -1.68 9.11
C ASP A 60 7.87 -1.20 7.65
N CYS A 61 6.93 -0.35 7.22
CA CYS A 61 6.97 0.29 5.90
C CYS A 61 8.22 1.18 5.72
N LEU A 62 8.60 1.96 6.73
CA LEU A 62 9.81 2.78 6.70
C LEU A 62 11.08 1.93 6.58
N ARG A 63 11.15 0.76 7.22
CA ARG A 63 12.27 -0.18 7.04
C ARG A 63 12.38 -0.64 5.58
N ASP A 64 11.26 -0.95 4.95
CA ASP A 64 11.22 -1.36 3.54
C ASP A 64 11.63 -0.21 2.60
N ILE A 65 11.12 1.00 2.86
CA ILE A 65 11.52 2.20 2.13
C ILE A 65 13.04 2.40 2.26
N PHE A 66 13.59 2.27 3.46
CA PHE A 66 15.02 2.51 3.74
C PHE A 66 15.92 1.46 3.08
N ALA A 67 15.41 0.24 2.88
CA ALA A 67 16.11 -0.80 2.17
C ALA A 67 16.30 -0.48 0.67
N THR A 68 15.40 0.29 0.05
CA THR A 68 15.38 0.50 -1.41
C THR A 68 15.56 1.95 -1.86
N MET A 69 15.43 2.94 -0.96
CA MET A 69 15.64 4.36 -1.27
C MET A 69 17.11 4.73 -1.51
N GLY A 70 17.34 5.89 -2.12
CA GLY A 70 18.68 6.47 -2.26
C GLY A 70 19.31 6.80 -0.89
N GLN A 71 20.64 6.84 -0.81
CA GLN A 71 21.35 7.07 0.47
C GLN A 71 21.02 8.43 1.10
N GLU A 72 20.92 9.48 0.28
CA GLU A 72 20.65 10.85 0.74
C GLU A 72 19.16 11.20 0.80
N ALA A 73 18.26 10.26 0.46
CA ALA A 73 16.84 10.54 0.44
C ALA A 73 16.28 10.65 1.88
N THR A 74 15.26 11.47 2.05
CA THR A 74 14.57 11.70 3.33
C THR A 74 13.06 11.63 3.10
N VAL A 75 12.32 11.07 4.06
CA VAL A 75 10.86 10.99 4.05
C VAL A 75 10.24 11.77 5.20
N LEU A 76 8.99 12.19 5.00
CA LEU A 76 8.15 12.83 6.00
C LEU A 76 7.23 11.78 6.63
N ALA A 77 7.66 11.13 7.70
CA ALA A 77 6.81 10.18 8.42
C ALA A 77 5.79 10.92 9.27
N VAL A 78 4.52 10.54 9.14
CA VAL A 78 3.38 11.12 9.87
C VAL A 78 2.67 9.99 10.61
N PRO A 79 2.80 9.90 11.94
CA PRO A 79 2.03 8.96 12.73
C PRO A 79 0.53 9.21 12.60
N VAL A 80 -0.23 8.12 12.58
CA VAL A 80 -1.69 8.11 12.56
C VAL A 80 -2.17 7.32 13.76
N ALA A 81 -3.26 7.75 14.41
CA ALA A 81 -3.87 6.98 15.49
C ALA A 81 -4.45 5.68 14.92
N GLY A 82 -4.12 4.56 15.55
CA GLY A 82 -4.59 3.23 15.14
C GLY A 82 -5.59 2.63 16.11
N SER A 83 -6.39 1.71 15.60
CA SER A 83 -7.28 0.84 16.37
C SER A 83 -6.79 -0.62 16.28
N PRO A 84 -7.13 -1.47 17.27
CA PRO A 84 -6.86 -2.90 17.18
C PRO A 84 -7.48 -3.47 15.89
N ALA A 85 -6.70 -4.28 15.18
CA ALA A 85 -7.15 -4.86 13.92
C ALA A 85 -8.08 -6.05 14.13
N SER A 86 -8.90 -6.31 13.12
CA SER A 86 -9.76 -7.48 13.03
C SER A 86 -9.75 -7.98 11.59
N LEU A 87 -9.67 -9.29 11.42
CA LEU A 87 -9.83 -9.95 10.12
C LEU A 87 -11.15 -10.73 10.13
N ILE A 88 -12.01 -10.46 9.16
CA ILE A 88 -13.24 -11.22 8.93
C ILE A 88 -13.23 -11.59 7.46
N THR A 89 -13.28 -12.89 7.15
CA THR A 89 -13.33 -13.34 5.77
C THR A 89 -14.71 -13.04 5.16
N PRO A 90 -14.80 -12.83 3.84
CA PRO A 90 -16.07 -12.89 3.14
C PRO A 90 -16.81 -14.20 3.47
N VAL A 91 -18.14 -14.15 3.42
CA VAL A 91 -18.96 -15.34 3.66
C VAL A 91 -18.76 -16.32 2.51
N THR A 92 -18.33 -17.54 2.81
CA THR A 92 -18.36 -18.64 1.84
C THR A 92 -19.70 -19.35 1.97
N HIS A 93 -20.57 -19.16 0.99
CA HIS A 93 -21.85 -19.83 0.89
C HIS A 93 -21.74 -21.08 0.01
N VAL A 94 -22.20 -22.22 0.53
CA VAL A 94 -22.39 -23.46 -0.22
C VAL A 94 -23.86 -23.83 -0.12
N GLY A 95 -24.58 -23.71 -1.23
CA GLY A 95 -26.03 -23.85 -1.22
C GLY A 95 -26.71 -23.20 -2.41
N THR A 96 -28.03 -23.20 -2.40
CA THR A 96 -28.87 -22.54 -3.44
C THR A 96 -29.79 -21.47 -2.88
N GLY A 97 -29.78 -21.27 -1.55
CA GLY A 97 -30.54 -20.22 -0.91
C GLY A 97 -29.95 -18.82 -1.09
N PRO A 98 -30.56 -17.82 -0.43
CA PRO A 98 -30.07 -16.44 -0.45
C PRO A 98 -28.67 -16.31 0.15
N GLU A 99 -27.91 -15.32 -0.34
CA GLU A 99 -26.58 -14.97 0.17
C GLU A 99 -26.62 -14.40 1.60
N ALA A 100 -25.45 -14.27 2.22
CA ALA A 100 -25.30 -13.63 3.52
C ALA A 100 -24.14 -12.64 3.54
N VAL A 101 -24.23 -11.65 4.43
CA VAL A 101 -23.18 -10.66 4.66
C VAL A 101 -22.72 -10.74 6.10
N VAL A 102 -21.50 -10.31 6.37
CA VAL A 102 -20.92 -10.30 7.71
C VAL A 102 -20.49 -8.90 8.10
N SER A 103 -20.66 -8.56 9.38
CA SER A 103 -20.24 -7.27 9.94
C SER A 103 -19.88 -7.42 11.42
N GLY A 104 -19.13 -6.45 11.94
CA GLY A 104 -18.74 -6.39 13.35
C GLY A 104 -17.24 -6.19 13.52
N THR A 105 -16.76 -6.40 14.74
CA THR A 105 -15.34 -6.32 15.09
C THR A 105 -14.99 -7.55 15.92
N ALA A 106 -13.95 -8.26 15.52
CA ALA A 106 -13.54 -9.48 16.19
C ALA A 106 -13.04 -9.20 17.61
N ALA A 107 -13.80 -9.67 18.59
CA ALA A 107 -13.37 -9.78 19.98
C ALA A 107 -12.65 -11.10 20.26
N GLU A 108 -12.99 -12.15 19.51
CA GLU A 108 -12.42 -13.49 19.67
C GLU A 108 -12.19 -14.16 18.30
N SER A 109 -11.12 -14.93 18.20
CA SER A 109 -10.74 -15.64 16.98
C SER A 109 -11.42 -17.01 16.90
N GLY A 110 -11.95 -17.38 15.74
CA GLY A 110 -12.64 -18.65 15.55
C GLY A 110 -13.04 -18.91 14.09
N SER A 111 -13.46 -20.15 13.82
CA SER A 111 -14.02 -20.55 12.52
C SER A 111 -15.50 -20.89 12.71
N PHE A 112 -16.37 -20.09 12.12
CA PHE A 112 -17.81 -20.17 12.34
C PHE A 112 -18.50 -20.74 11.11
N VAL A 113 -19.45 -21.66 11.33
CA VAL A 113 -20.31 -22.19 10.27
C VAL A 113 -21.76 -22.11 10.72
N VAL A 114 -22.58 -21.42 9.93
CA VAL A 114 -24.04 -21.42 10.07
C VAL A 114 -24.60 -22.41 9.05
N LYS A 115 -25.33 -23.44 9.53
CA LYS A 115 -26.01 -24.41 8.67
C LYS A 115 -27.52 -24.28 8.80
N ILE A 116 -28.24 -24.18 7.70
CA ILE A 116 -29.70 -24.20 7.69
C ILE A 116 -30.18 -25.63 7.98
N ALA A 117 -30.77 -25.83 9.15
CA ALA A 117 -31.30 -27.11 9.60
C ALA A 117 -32.71 -27.36 9.06
N VAL A 118 -33.51 -26.31 8.90
CA VAL A 118 -34.85 -26.37 8.31
C VAL A 118 -35.02 -25.17 7.37
N GLY A 119 -35.35 -25.44 6.11
CA GLY A 119 -35.57 -24.41 5.10
C GLY A 119 -36.86 -23.60 5.34
N GLY A 120 -36.92 -22.40 4.77
CA GLY A 120 -38.06 -21.49 4.92
C GLY A 120 -37.67 -20.02 4.83
N ALA A 121 -38.63 -19.13 5.02
CA ALA A 121 -38.37 -17.69 5.13
C ALA A 121 -37.71 -17.34 6.47
N LEU A 122 -37.05 -16.19 6.54
CA LEU A 122 -36.58 -15.60 7.81
C LEU A 122 -37.72 -15.54 8.84
N GLY A 123 -37.45 -15.88 10.09
CA GLY A 123 -38.48 -16.02 11.13
C GLY A 123 -39.10 -17.43 11.23
N THR A 124 -38.88 -18.28 10.23
CA THR A 124 -39.42 -19.66 10.19
C THR A 124 -38.34 -20.72 9.97
N ALA A 125 -37.34 -20.40 9.14
CA ALA A 125 -36.17 -21.26 8.95
C ALA A 125 -35.43 -21.46 10.27
N LYS A 126 -34.76 -22.61 10.42
CA LYS A 126 -33.92 -22.91 11.58
C LYS A 126 -32.48 -23.10 11.15
N TYR A 127 -31.55 -22.66 11.98
CA TYR A 127 -30.12 -22.83 11.78
C TYR A 127 -29.46 -23.53 12.97
N LYS A 128 -28.29 -24.11 12.74
CA LYS A 128 -27.32 -24.51 13.75
C LYS A 128 -26.05 -23.70 13.56
N LEU A 129 -25.44 -23.27 14.65
CA LEU A 129 -24.14 -22.60 14.66
C LEU A 129 -23.08 -23.60 15.10
N SER A 130 -21.96 -23.62 14.39
CA SER A 130 -20.71 -24.24 14.80
C SER A 130 -19.68 -23.14 15.02
N GLU A 131 -18.91 -23.24 16.10
CA GLU A 131 -17.83 -22.31 16.47
C GLU A 131 -16.43 -22.93 16.26
N ASP A 132 -16.37 -24.16 15.75
CA ASP A 132 -15.17 -24.97 15.54
C ASP A 132 -15.05 -25.50 14.10
N GLY A 133 -15.53 -24.72 13.13
CA GLY A 133 -15.38 -25.03 11.70
C GLY A 133 -16.24 -26.21 11.22
N GLY A 134 -17.32 -26.55 11.93
CA GLY A 134 -18.28 -27.59 11.58
C GLY A 134 -18.08 -28.93 12.31
N ALA A 135 -17.13 -29.01 13.25
CA ALA A 135 -16.86 -30.23 14.00
C ALA A 135 -17.94 -30.53 15.05
N THR A 136 -18.42 -29.49 15.75
CA THR A 136 -19.54 -29.57 16.68
C THR A 136 -20.60 -28.54 16.33
N TRP A 137 -21.84 -28.84 16.72
CA TRP A 137 -23.01 -28.04 16.38
C TRP A 137 -23.81 -27.70 17.63
N GLY A 138 -24.16 -26.43 17.78
CA GLY A 138 -25.10 -25.95 18.77
C GLY A 138 -26.53 -26.44 18.50
N ALA A 139 -27.44 -26.02 19.38
CA ALA A 139 -28.87 -26.32 19.25
C ALA A 139 -29.49 -25.65 18.01
N GLU A 140 -30.63 -26.17 17.57
CA GLU A 140 -31.42 -25.54 16.51
C GLU A 140 -32.08 -24.27 17.02
N VAL A 141 -31.85 -23.17 16.31
CA VAL A 141 -32.41 -21.85 16.61
C VAL A 141 -33.19 -21.35 15.40
N THR A 142 -34.37 -20.79 15.63
CA THR A 142 -35.15 -20.14 14.56
C THR A 142 -34.46 -18.84 14.14
N THR A 143 -34.32 -18.61 12.84
CA THR A 143 -33.79 -17.33 12.33
C THR A 143 -34.69 -16.18 12.77
N ASN A 144 -34.11 -15.03 13.11
CA ASN A 144 -34.91 -13.84 13.37
C ASN A 144 -35.43 -13.25 12.04
N ALA A 145 -36.43 -12.37 12.12
CA ALA A 145 -37.02 -11.74 10.93
C ALA A 145 -36.03 -10.88 10.14
N GLY A 146 -34.97 -10.38 10.79
CA GLY A 146 -33.90 -9.58 10.17
C GLY A 146 -32.71 -10.39 9.66
N GLY A 147 -32.71 -11.71 9.80
CA GLY A 147 -31.62 -12.60 9.36
C GLY A 147 -30.31 -12.53 10.16
N ALA A 148 -30.21 -11.67 11.18
CA ALA A 148 -29.01 -11.49 11.99
C ALA A 148 -28.77 -12.67 12.97
N ILE A 149 -27.57 -13.23 12.90
CA ILE A 149 -27.07 -14.36 13.69
C ILE A 149 -25.73 -13.95 14.30
N ALA A 150 -25.67 -13.86 15.63
CA ALA A 150 -24.41 -13.65 16.33
C ALA A 150 -23.53 -14.90 16.24
N LEU A 151 -22.26 -14.73 15.89
CA LEU A 151 -21.28 -15.81 15.77
C LEU A 151 -20.59 -16.03 17.12
N GLY A 152 -21.31 -16.65 18.06
CA GLY A 152 -20.81 -16.93 19.42
C GLY A 152 -20.41 -15.64 20.16
N THR A 153 -19.26 -15.67 20.84
CA THR A 153 -18.66 -14.53 21.56
C THR A 153 -17.72 -13.68 20.70
N SER A 154 -17.62 -13.96 19.39
CA SER A 154 -16.67 -13.29 18.49
C SER A 154 -16.91 -11.79 18.30
N GLY A 155 -18.09 -11.27 18.65
CA GLY A 155 -18.49 -9.88 18.35
C GLY A 155 -18.87 -9.65 16.88
N VAL A 156 -18.93 -10.71 16.08
CA VAL A 156 -19.29 -10.68 14.66
C VAL A 156 -20.72 -11.19 14.45
N THR A 157 -21.45 -10.54 13.54
CA THR A 157 -22.83 -10.92 13.17
C THR A 157 -22.89 -11.27 11.68
N LEU A 158 -23.37 -12.47 11.39
CA LEU A 158 -23.76 -12.90 10.05
C LEU A 158 -25.21 -12.54 9.82
N THR A 159 -25.51 -11.85 8.72
CA THR A 159 -26.87 -11.46 8.36
C THR A 159 -27.27 -12.16 7.06
N LEU A 160 -28.22 -13.07 7.18
CA LEU A 160 -28.84 -13.75 6.04
C LEU A 160 -29.69 -12.76 5.23
N THR A 161 -29.52 -12.76 3.90
CA THR A 161 -30.36 -11.94 3.02
C THR A 161 -31.79 -12.48 3.00
N ALA A 162 -32.77 -11.59 2.92
CA ALA A 162 -34.17 -11.98 2.83
C ALA A 162 -34.43 -12.91 1.64
N GLY A 163 -35.17 -13.99 1.88
CA GLY A 163 -35.57 -14.96 0.86
C GLY A 163 -35.99 -16.29 1.48
N THR A 164 -36.09 -17.33 0.65
CA THR A 164 -36.38 -18.70 1.11
C THR A 164 -35.07 -19.47 1.25
N HIS A 165 -34.63 -19.70 2.48
CA HIS A 165 -33.42 -20.47 2.76
C HIS A 165 -33.67 -21.96 2.55
N VAL A 166 -32.66 -22.66 2.03
CA VAL A 166 -32.76 -24.08 1.70
C VAL A 166 -32.07 -24.89 2.79
N MET A 167 -32.65 -26.05 3.12
CA MET A 167 -32.05 -26.98 4.06
C MET A 167 -30.67 -27.42 3.57
N ASP A 168 -29.73 -27.56 4.50
CA ASP A 168 -28.32 -27.91 4.28
C ASP A 168 -27.45 -26.83 3.64
N ASP A 169 -27.98 -25.65 3.30
CA ASP A 169 -27.13 -24.49 2.96
C ASP A 169 -26.19 -24.17 4.13
N THR A 170 -24.91 -23.93 3.83
CA THR A 170 -23.90 -23.55 4.82
C THR A 170 -23.24 -22.23 4.48
N TYR A 171 -23.04 -21.40 5.50
CA TYR A 171 -22.35 -20.13 5.43
C TYR A 171 -21.18 -20.16 6.40
N SER A 172 -19.95 -20.13 5.89
CA SER A 172 -18.74 -20.16 6.70
C SER A 172 -18.01 -18.82 6.69
N VAL A 173 -17.47 -18.46 7.86
CA VAL A 173 -16.70 -17.24 8.10
C VAL A 173 -15.57 -17.55 9.06
N ALA A 174 -14.35 -17.15 8.72
CA ALA A 174 -13.24 -17.13 9.67
C ALA A 174 -13.08 -15.72 10.25
N VAL A 175 -12.89 -15.66 11.56
CA VAL A 175 -12.76 -14.42 12.33
C VAL A 175 -11.45 -14.46 13.10
N GLN A 176 -10.70 -13.37 13.04
CA GLN A 176 -9.46 -13.20 13.80
C GLN A 176 -9.48 -11.86 14.55
N ALA A 177 -9.32 -11.95 15.87
CA ALA A 177 -9.05 -10.83 16.76
C ALA A 177 -7.57 -10.37 16.62
N PRO A 178 -7.14 -9.26 17.25
CA PRO A 178 -5.75 -8.80 17.15
C PRO A 178 -4.70 -9.88 17.48
N ILE A 179 -5.03 -10.75 18.44
CA ILE A 179 -4.26 -11.95 18.78
C ILE A 179 -5.03 -13.15 18.20
N GLY A 180 -4.42 -13.86 17.26
CA GLY A 180 -4.99 -15.06 16.65
C GLY A 180 -5.16 -16.21 17.64
N ALA A 181 -5.98 -17.20 17.27
CA ALA A 181 -6.15 -18.40 18.06
C ALA A 181 -4.82 -19.17 18.19
N ILE A 182 -4.54 -19.68 19.39
CA ILE A 182 -3.31 -20.44 19.67
C ILE A 182 -3.46 -21.85 19.15
N THR A 183 -2.64 -22.23 18.17
CA THR A 183 -2.49 -23.61 17.74
C THR A 183 -1.37 -24.26 18.55
N LYS A 184 -1.66 -25.35 19.24
CA LYS A 184 -0.67 -26.10 20.01
C LYS A 184 -0.42 -27.46 19.37
N THR A 185 0.86 -27.81 19.22
CA THR A 185 1.31 -29.17 18.93
C THR A 185 2.09 -29.71 20.12
N GLY A 186 1.77 -30.92 20.56
CA GLY A 186 2.44 -31.58 21.69
C GLY A 186 1.54 -31.78 22.91
N THR A 187 2.05 -32.50 23.91
CA THR A 187 1.26 -33.07 25.01
C THR A 187 1.36 -32.29 26.32
N GLY A 188 2.27 -31.33 26.46
CA GLY A 188 2.46 -30.58 27.70
C GLY A 188 1.37 -29.53 27.95
N ALA A 189 1.64 -28.52 28.78
CA ALA A 189 0.63 -27.52 29.11
C ALA A 189 0.29 -26.57 27.96
N ALA A 190 -0.95 -26.05 27.94
CA ALA A 190 -1.33 -24.95 27.05
C ALA A 190 -0.88 -23.60 27.64
N VAL A 191 -0.41 -22.70 26.79
CA VAL A 191 -0.08 -21.32 27.18
C VAL A 191 -1.25 -20.39 26.89
N THR A 192 -1.29 -19.25 27.56
CA THR A 192 -2.24 -18.16 27.27
C THR A 192 -1.48 -16.94 26.76
N VAL A 193 -2.15 -16.06 26.02
CA VAL A 193 -1.52 -14.89 25.41
C VAL A 193 -2.38 -13.66 25.68
N SER A 194 -1.75 -12.55 26.05
CA SER A 194 -2.42 -11.28 26.30
C SER A 194 -1.51 -10.10 26.01
N GLY A 195 -2.09 -8.91 25.86
CA GLY A 195 -1.36 -7.67 25.61
C GLY A 195 -2.05 -6.81 24.56
N THR A 196 -1.38 -5.75 24.15
CA THR A 196 -1.85 -4.85 23.10
C THR A 196 -0.90 -4.93 21.94
N VAL A 197 -1.37 -5.48 20.82
CA VAL A 197 -0.56 -5.68 19.61
C VAL A 197 -0.11 -4.34 19.06
N LYS A 198 1.20 -4.20 18.85
CA LYS A 198 1.84 -3.00 18.27
C LYS A 198 2.26 -3.20 16.83
N CYS A 199 2.63 -4.41 16.44
CA CYS A 199 3.04 -4.76 15.08
C CYS A 199 2.62 -6.21 14.76
N ALA A 200 2.58 -6.54 13.47
CA ALA A 200 2.31 -7.90 13.03
C ALA A 200 3.50 -8.81 13.33
N ALA A 201 3.21 -10.08 13.60
CA ALA A 201 4.20 -11.14 13.76
C ALA A 201 3.52 -12.50 13.64
N ASP A 202 4.24 -13.48 13.11
CA ASP A 202 3.83 -14.89 13.15
C ASP A 202 4.65 -15.57 14.25
N VAL A 203 4.03 -15.77 15.41
CA VAL A 203 4.75 -16.17 16.62
C VAL A 203 4.82 -17.68 16.71
N VAL A 204 6.01 -18.21 16.95
CA VAL A 204 6.20 -19.62 17.34
C VAL A 204 6.97 -19.66 18.66
N PHE A 205 6.29 -20.14 19.71
CA PHE A 205 6.90 -20.46 21.00
C PHE A 205 7.24 -21.94 21.02
N LYS A 206 8.54 -22.25 21.03
CA LYS A 206 9.06 -23.62 21.02
C LYS A 206 9.69 -23.94 22.37
N VAL A 207 9.18 -24.96 23.05
CA VAL A 207 9.77 -25.47 24.28
C VAL A 207 10.97 -26.34 23.93
N VAL A 208 12.16 -25.97 24.39
CA VAL A 208 13.41 -26.70 24.10
C VAL A 208 13.67 -27.76 25.17
N THR A 209 13.59 -27.38 26.44
CA THR A 209 13.62 -28.31 27.57
C THR A 209 12.32 -28.22 28.34
N GLY A 210 11.73 -29.38 28.66
CA GLY A 210 10.48 -29.47 29.40
C GLY A 210 10.67 -29.23 30.90
N GLY A 211 9.59 -28.87 31.57
CA GLY A 211 9.55 -28.64 33.01
C GLY A 211 8.60 -27.52 33.42
N LEU A 212 8.65 -27.17 34.70
CA LEU A 212 7.92 -26.04 35.26
C LEU A 212 8.62 -24.71 34.93
N ARG A 213 8.00 -23.60 35.32
CA ARG A 213 8.62 -22.27 35.32
C ARG A 213 9.97 -22.30 36.05
N ASN A 214 10.92 -21.49 35.60
CA ASN A 214 12.30 -21.43 36.09
C ASN A 214 13.15 -22.70 35.87
N ALA A 215 12.62 -23.74 35.21
CA ALA A 215 13.34 -24.95 34.82
C ALA A 215 13.27 -25.19 33.32
N ALA A 216 12.09 -25.07 32.72
CA ALA A 216 11.90 -25.20 31.28
C ALA A 216 12.63 -24.08 30.51
N THR A 217 13.06 -24.39 29.29
CA THR A 217 13.64 -23.42 28.35
C THR A 217 12.84 -23.35 27.06
N TYR A 218 12.92 -22.19 26.39
CA TYR A 218 12.18 -21.92 25.17
C TYR A 218 13.03 -21.14 24.16
N GLN A 219 12.60 -21.20 22.90
CA GLN A 219 12.97 -20.27 21.84
C GLN A 219 11.72 -19.61 21.28
N LEU A 220 11.88 -18.39 20.79
CA LEU A 220 10.80 -17.60 20.20
C LEU A 220 11.17 -17.23 18.76
N SER A 221 10.25 -17.47 17.85
CA SER A 221 10.25 -16.93 16.49
C SER A 221 9.13 -15.90 16.34
N LEU A 222 9.37 -14.87 15.52
CA LEU A 222 8.40 -13.84 15.15
C LEU A 222 8.03 -13.87 13.67
N ASP A 223 8.59 -14.82 12.92
CA ASP A 223 8.50 -14.99 11.47
C ASP A 223 8.05 -16.42 11.10
N GLY A 224 7.13 -16.99 11.88
CA GLY A 224 6.50 -18.27 11.56
C GLY A 224 7.42 -19.49 11.70
N GLY A 225 8.60 -19.32 12.29
CA GLY A 225 9.59 -20.37 12.50
C GLY A 225 10.78 -20.32 11.55
N ASP A 226 10.87 -19.31 10.67
CA ASP A 226 12.01 -19.12 9.77
C ASP A 226 13.30 -18.82 10.54
N SER A 227 13.22 -17.99 11.58
CA SER A 227 14.32 -17.70 12.49
C SER A 227 13.90 -17.81 13.95
N TYR A 228 14.83 -18.27 14.79
CA TYR A 228 14.62 -18.38 16.24
C TYR A 228 15.62 -17.52 17.00
N GLY A 229 15.11 -16.83 18.01
CA GLY A 229 15.94 -16.16 19.01
C GLY A 229 16.77 -17.14 19.87
N PRO A 230 17.62 -16.59 20.75
CA PRO A 230 18.41 -17.40 21.65
C PRO A 230 17.51 -18.20 22.61
N GLU A 231 17.99 -19.37 23.02
CA GLU A 231 17.33 -20.17 24.05
C GLU A 231 17.34 -19.41 25.40
N ARG A 232 16.19 -19.37 26.06
CA ARG A 232 15.99 -18.68 27.34
C ARG A 232 15.22 -19.55 28.31
N THR A 233 15.46 -19.39 29.61
CA THR A 233 14.66 -20.05 30.66
C THR A 233 13.31 -19.35 30.80
N VAL A 234 12.23 -20.12 30.99
CA VAL A 234 10.92 -19.60 31.34
C VAL A 234 11.02 -18.84 32.66
N PRO A 235 10.66 -17.54 32.72
CA PRO A 235 10.73 -16.75 33.94
C PRO A 235 9.88 -17.34 35.08
N LEU A 236 10.23 -17.02 36.33
CA LEU A 236 9.53 -17.54 37.51
C LEU A 236 8.06 -17.10 37.55
N ASP A 237 7.75 -15.88 37.11
CA ASP A 237 6.38 -15.37 36.98
C ASP A 237 5.62 -16.01 35.80
N GLY A 238 6.31 -16.75 34.94
CA GLY A 238 5.78 -17.42 33.76
C GLY A 238 5.46 -16.48 32.59
N VAL A 239 5.84 -15.21 32.67
CA VAL A 239 5.50 -14.19 31.66
C VAL A 239 6.67 -14.01 30.71
N VAL A 240 6.46 -14.41 29.46
CA VAL A 240 7.44 -14.33 28.38
C VAL A 240 7.03 -13.20 27.42
N PRO A 241 7.78 -12.09 27.34
CA PRO A 241 7.48 -11.02 26.39
C PRO A 241 7.78 -11.49 24.95
N VAL A 242 6.85 -11.21 24.04
CA VAL A 242 6.96 -11.54 22.62
C VAL A 242 7.71 -10.42 21.88
N GLY A 243 9.00 -10.27 22.18
CA GLY A 243 9.84 -9.21 21.63
C GLY A 243 9.27 -7.82 21.91
N SER A 244 9.20 -6.98 20.87
CA SER A 244 8.65 -5.61 20.93
C SER A 244 7.20 -5.49 20.46
N THR A 245 6.52 -6.62 20.23
CA THR A 245 5.15 -6.67 19.67
C THR A 245 4.07 -6.13 20.61
N GLY A 246 4.37 -5.94 21.90
CA GLY A 246 3.41 -5.52 22.92
C GLY A 246 2.55 -6.66 23.50
N VAL A 247 2.84 -7.90 23.11
CA VAL A 247 2.16 -9.12 23.58
C VAL A 247 3.09 -9.93 24.48
N SER A 248 2.50 -10.66 25.44
CA SER A 248 3.19 -11.59 26.32
C SER A 248 2.50 -12.96 26.36
N ILE A 249 3.30 -14.02 26.36
CA ILE A 249 2.87 -15.40 26.58
C ILE A 249 2.94 -15.68 28.08
N THR A 250 1.89 -16.26 28.65
CA THR A 250 1.87 -16.73 30.03
C THR A 250 1.88 -18.26 30.05
N VAL A 251 3.00 -18.81 30.50
CA VAL A 251 3.20 -20.25 30.74
C VAL A 251 2.51 -20.61 32.06
N PRO A 252 1.68 -21.66 32.16
CA PRO A 252 0.99 -22.01 33.41
C PRO A 252 1.97 -22.43 34.52
N VAL A 253 1.49 -22.43 35.78
CA VAL A 253 2.26 -22.95 36.91
C VAL A 253 2.26 -24.48 36.91
N SER A 254 1.16 -25.10 36.47
CA SER A 254 0.96 -26.55 36.33
C SER A 254 -0.19 -26.80 35.33
N PRO A 255 -0.18 -27.88 34.53
CA PRO A 255 0.90 -28.88 34.38
C PRO A 255 2.16 -28.28 33.73
N GLU A 256 3.23 -29.07 33.64
CA GLU A 256 4.48 -28.64 33.01
C GLU A 256 4.38 -28.54 31.48
N VAL A 257 5.22 -27.70 30.89
CA VAL A 257 5.42 -27.70 29.43
C VAL A 257 6.42 -28.80 29.07
N VAL A 258 6.25 -29.44 27.91
CA VAL A 258 7.06 -30.59 27.50
C VAL A 258 8.02 -30.19 26.38
N ALA A 259 9.22 -30.77 26.38
CA ALA A 259 10.21 -30.52 25.32
C ALA A 259 9.63 -30.87 23.95
N GLY A 260 9.79 -29.97 22.98
CA GLY A 260 9.25 -30.10 21.64
C GLY A 260 7.81 -29.60 21.47
N ASP A 261 7.11 -29.21 22.55
CA ASP A 261 5.84 -28.52 22.42
C ASP A 261 6.04 -27.21 21.63
N MET A 262 5.10 -26.93 20.72
CA MET A 262 5.05 -25.66 19.99
C MET A 262 3.67 -25.03 20.15
N HIS A 263 3.66 -23.72 20.35
CA HIS A 263 2.46 -22.90 20.40
C HIS A 263 2.63 -21.78 19.37
N SER A 264 1.77 -21.77 18.35
CA SER A 264 1.81 -20.79 17.28
C SER A 264 0.53 -19.96 17.22
N PHE A 265 0.68 -18.68 16.89
CA PHE A 265 -0.42 -17.73 16.69
C PHE A 265 0.09 -16.53 15.89
N SER A 266 -0.79 -15.87 15.15
CA SER A 266 -0.48 -14.65 14.41
C SER A 266 -1.00 -13.41 15.11
N LEU A 267 -0.27 -12.30 14.95
CA LEU A 267 -0.63 -10.99 15.46
C LEU A 267 -1.02 -10.07 14.30
N LEU A 268 -2.19 -9.46 14.37
CA LEU A 268 -2.63 -8.46 13.41
C LEU A 268 -2.15 -7.07 13.84
N ALA A 269 -1.38 -6.41 13.00
CA ALA A 269 -0.92 -5.05 13.28
C ALA A 269 -2.11 -4.07 13.38
N PRO A 270 -2.04 -3.05 14.25
CA PRO A 270 -3.07 -2.00 14.32
C PRO A 270 -3.35 -1.34 12.98
N VAL A 271 -4.62 -0.99 12.72
CA VAL A 271 -5.07 -0.36 11.47
C VAL A 271 -5.60 1.06 11.74
N ALA A 272 -5.52 1.93 10.74
CA ALA A 272 -6.11 3.26 10.80
C ALA A 272 -7.35 3.34 9.90
N ALA A 273 -8.40 4.02 10.37
CA ALA A 273 -9.51 4.41 9.52
C ALA A 273 -9.08 5.53 8.57
N ILE A 274 -9.63 5.57 7.35
CA ILE A 274 -9.26 6.58 6.37
C ILE A 274 -9.52 8.01 6.83
N SER A 275 -10.59 8.24 7.61
CA SER A 275 -10.87 9.55 8.20
C SER A 275 -9.73 10.01 9.13
N THR A 276 -9.23 9.11 9.98
CA THR A 276 -8.11 9.40 10.89
C THR A 276 -6.81 9.64 10.13
N VAL A 277 -6.59 8.97 8.99
CA VAL A 277 -5.46 9.25 8.10
C VAL A 277 -5.56 10.67 7.54
N VAL A 278 -6.71 11.05 6.99
CA VAL A 278 -6.94 12.39 6.41
C VAL A 278 -6.76 13.49 7.45
N GLU A 279 -7.33 13.32 8.65
CA GLU A 279 -7.14 14.24 9.77
C GLU A 279 -5.66 14.38 10.16
N ALA A 280 -4.91 13.28 10.20
CA ALA A 280 -3.51 13.30 10.58
C ALA A 280 -2.62 14.00 9.53
N ILE A 281 -2.90 13.86 8.24
CA ILE A 281 -2.08 14.46 7.18
C ILE A 281 -2.49 15.88 6.80
N GLU A 282 -3.64 16.38 7.26
CA GLU A 282 -4.16 17.71 6.90
C GLU A 282 -3.15 18.83 7.22
N GLN A 283 -2.72 18.94 8.49
CA GLN A 283 -1.76 19.96 8.88
C GLN A 283 -0.38 19.74 8.23
N PRO A 284 0.16 18.50 8.19
CA PRO A 284 1.38 18.22 7.42
C PRO A 284 1.35 18.69 5.96
N LEU A 285 0.24 18.52 5.24
CA LEU A 285 0.08 18.96 3.85
C LEU A 285 -0.02 20.50 3.70
N HIS A 286 -0.39 21.21 4.76
CA HIS A 286 -0.28 22.68 4.78
C HIS A 286 1.18 23.12 4.94
N LEU A 287 1.94 22.43 5.79
CA LEU A 287 3.33 22.77 6.12
C LEU A 287 4.35 22.32 5.07
N ALA A 288 4.09 21.21 4.38
CA ALA A 288 4.97 20.63 3.38
C ALA A 288 4.24 20.43 2.04
N ASP A 289 4.99 20.47 0.94
CA ASP A 289 4.51 20.15 -0.42
C ASP A 289 5.20 18.86 -0.90
N PRO A 290 4.77 17.68 -0.43
CA PRO A 290 5.35 16.41 -0.86
C PRO A 290 4.93 16.09 -2.31
N GLU A 291 5.79 15.35 -3.01
CA GLU A 291 5.49 14.82 -4.34
C GLU A 291 4.29 13.87 -4.28
N PHE A 292 4.25 13.02 -3.24
CA PHE A 292 3.17 12.08 -2.98
C PHE A 292 3.03 11.74 -1.49
N VAL A 293 1.85 11.23 -1.13
CA VAL A 293 1.59 10.62 0.17
C VAL A 293 1.40 9.11 -0.01
N HIS A 294 2.14 8.31 0.75
CA HIS A 294 1.89 6.89 0.88
C HIS A 294 1.07 6.61 2.14
N VAL A 295 -0.08 5.96 1.98
CA VAL A 295 -0.93 5.51 3.08
C VAL A 295 -0.59 4.05 3.35
N VAL A 296 -0.07 3.79 4.55
CA VAL A 296 0.40 2.45 4.97
C VAL A 296 -0.77 1.63 5.52
N GLY A 297 -0.87 0.38 5.06
CA GLY A 297 -1.95 -0.53 5.44
C GLY A 297 -2.92 -0.80 4.29
N ALA A 298 -3.65 -1.90 4.41
CA ALA A 298 -4.64 -2.33 3.42
C ALA A 298 -5.71 -1.26 3.20
N SER A 299 -6.04 -1.04 1.93
CA SER A 299 -7.02 -0.06 1.48
C SER A 299 -8.03 -0.68 0.51
N ASN A 300 -9.20 -0.06 0.41
CA ASN A 300 -10.29 -0.46 -0.48
C ASN A 300 -10.81 0.75 -1.31
N SER A 301 -11.79 0.51 -2.17
CA SER A 301 -12.37 1.53 -3.06
C SER A 301 -12.94 2.75 -2.33
N THR A 302 -13.46 2.58 -1.11
CA THR A 302 -13.94 3.70 -0.29
C THR A 302 -12.78 4.58 0.15
N ASP A 303 -11.66 3.98 0.57
CA ASP A 303 -10.45 4.72 0.94
C ASP A 303 -9.89 5.47 -0.27
N TRP A 304 -9.83 4.82 -1.42
CA TRP A 304 -9.32 5.41 -2.66
C TRP A 304 -10.16 6.62 -3.07
N ALA A 305 -11.49 6.54 -2.97
CA ALA A 305 -12.38 7.66 -3.28
C ALA A 305 -12.13 8.91 -2.41
N VAL A 306 -11.89 8.72 -1.11
CA VAL A 306 -11.52 9.80 -0.20
C VAL A 306 -10.17 10.42 -0.59
N LEU A 307 -9.18 9.59 -0.88
CA LEU A 307 -7.84 10.04 -1.28
C LEU A 307 -7.84 10.74 -2.64
N GLY A 308 -8.65 10.28 -3.60
CA GLY A 308 -8.83 10.96 -4.88
C GLY A 308 -9.40 12.36 -4.70
N THR A 309 -10.42 12.50 -3.85
CA THR A 309 -10.99 13.81 -3.51
C THR A 309 -9.95 14.73 -2.86
N LEU A 310 -9.11 14.18 -1.97
CA LEU A 310 -8.01 14.94 -1.36
C LEU A 310 -6.96 15.35 -2.41
N ALA A 311 -6.62 14.46 -3.35
CA ALA A 311 -5.70 14.77 -4.44
C ALA A 311 -6.22 15.91 -5.33
N ASP A 312 -7.51 15.89 -5.69
CA ASP A 312 -8.15 16.97 -6.42
C ASP A 312 -8.16 18.28 -5.62
N SER A 313 -8.37 18.22 -4.30
CA SER A 313 -8.23 19.39 -3.43
C SER A 313 -6.81 19.96 -3.46
N GLN A 314 -5.78 19.11 -3.40
CA GLN A 314 -4.38 19.54 -3.46
C GLN A 314 -4.02 20.12 -4.84
N TRP A 315 -4.54 19.51 -5.92
CA TRP A 315 -4.44 20.06 -7.27
C TRP A 315 -5.03 21.47 -7.36
N ASN A 316 -6.23 21.68 -6.80
CA ASN A 316 -6.89 22.99 -6.77
C ASN A 316 -6.18 24.01 -5.87
N LYS A 317 -5.44 23.55 -4.86
CA LYS A 317 -4.51 24.37 -4.07
C LYS A 317 -3.18 24.63 -4.77
N HIS A 318 -3.01 24.13 -6.00
CA HIS A 318 -1.79 24.21 -6.80
C HIS A 318 -0.56 23.53 -6.17
N ARG A 319 -0.81 22.52 -5.35
CA ARG A 319 0.18 21.65 -4.73
C ARG A 319 -0.07 20.22 -5.21
N PRO A 320 0.22 19.90 -6.48
CA PRO A 320 -0.21 18.64 -7.05
C PRO A 320 0.46 17.45 -6.35
N THR A 321 -0.32 16.67 -5.60
CA THR A 321 0.14 15.54 -4.81
C THR A 321 -0.70 14.32 -5.13
N PHE A 322 -0.05 13.20 -5.46
CA PHE A 322 -0.73 11.93 -5.70
C PHE A 322 -0.64 11.02 -4.47
N PHE A 323 -1.48 10.00 -4.42
CA PHE A 323 -1.55 9.05 -3.31
C PHE A 323 -1.19 7.65 -3.77
N THR A 324 -0.38 6.97 -2.96
CA THR A 324 -0.09 5.55 -3.13
C THR A 324 -0.62 4.77 -1.92
N CYS A 325 -1.22 3.62 -2.17
CA CYS A 325 -1.82 2.79 -1.12
C CYS A 325 -1.48 1.31 -1.34
N GLU A 326 -1.85 0.47 -0.39
CA GLU A 326 -1.59 -0.96 -0.41
C GLU A 326 -2.91 -1.73 -0.56
N ALA A 327 -2.95 -2.73 -1.45
CA ALA A 327 -4.06 -3.68 -1.50
C ALA A 327 -3.98 -4.65 -0.30
N ARG A 328 -5.12 -5.20 0.10
CA ARG A 328 -5.16 -6.26 1.12
C ARG A 328 -4.41 -7.51 0.67
N LEU A 329 -3.86 -8.24 1.63
CA LEU A 329 -3.33 -9.58 1.42
C LEU A 329 -4.46 -10.60 1.17
N PRO A 330 -4.19 -11.77 0.56
CA PRO A 330 -5.14 -12.87 0.51
C PRO A 330 -5.55 -13.33 1.91
N TYR A 331 -6.82 -13.72 2.08
CA TYR A 331 -7.26 -14.36 3.32
C TYR A 331 -6.69 -15.78 3.45
N PRO A 332 -6.55 -16.34 4.67
CA PRO A 332 -5.97 -17.67 4.87
C PRO A 332 -6.63 -18.83 4.10
N ASN A 333 -7.91 -18.68 3.75
CA ASN A 333 -8.73 -19.66 3.00
C ASN A 333 -9.07 -19.20 1.57
N GLU A 334 -8.43 -18.15 1.07
CA GLU A 334 -8.65 -17.60 -0.26
C GLU A 334 -7.52 -18.03 -1.20
N THR A 335 -7.87 -18.56 -2.38
CA THR A 335 -6.86 -18.88 -3.39
C THR A 335 -6.32 -17.60 -4.02
N LEU A 336 -5.12 -17.65 -4.63
CA LEU A 336 -4.60 -16.46 -5.32
C LEU A 336 -5.47 -16.04 -6.51
N ASP A 337 -6.14 -16.97 -7.18
CA ASP A 337 -7.08 -16.65 -8.27
C ASP A 337 -8.34 -15.94 -7.76
N ASP A 338 -8.90 -16.40 -6.62
CA ASP A 338 -10.04 -15.73 -5.96
C ASP A 338 -9.63 -14.33 -5.48
N TRP A 339 -8.44 -14.21 -4.90
CA TRP A 339 -7.89 -12.94 -4.46
C TRP A 339 -7.71 -11.96 -5.63
N VAL A 340 -7.12 -12.39 -6.76
CA VAL A 340 -7.01 -11.57 -7.97
C VAL A 340 -8.39 -11.13 -8.45
N SER A 341 -9.35 -12.05 -8.53
CA SER A 341 -10.72 -11.77 -8.96
C SER A 341 -11.39 -10.74 -8.06
N SER A 342 -11.18 -10.84 -6.75
CA SER A 342 -11.71 -9.89 -5.78
C SER A 342 -11.13 -8.49 -5.94
N LEU A 343 -9.81 -8.36 -6.20
CA LEU A 343 -9.17 -7.06 -6.41
C LEU A 343 -9.63 -6.42 -7.73
N VAL A 344 -9.77 -7.22 -8.79
CA VAL A 344 -10.33 -6.73 -10.06
C VAL A 344 -11.76 -6.19 -9.84
N ALA A 345 -12.59 -6.91 -9.08
CA ALA A 345 -13.94 -6.48 -8.75
C ALA A 345 -13.95 -5.20 -7.89
N GLU A 346 -13.06 -5.11 -6.89
CA GLU A 346 -12.91 -3.94 -6.03
C GLU A 346 -12.53 -2.68 -6.84
N LYS A 347 -11.64 -2.82 -7.82
CA LYS A 347 -11.25 -1.71 -8.70
C LYS A 347 -12.35 -1.31 -9.67
N ALA A 348 -13.16 -2.26 -10.16
CA ALA A 348 -14.07 -2.04 -11.30
C ALA A 348 -15.01 -0.83 -11.15
N GLY A 349 -15.39 -0.46 -9.92
CA GLY A 349 -16.28 0.67 -9.63
C GLY A 349 -15.59 2.03 -9.43
N TYR A 350 -14.26 2.11 -9.55
CA TYR A 350 -13.51 3.31 -9.20
C TYR A 350 -12.37 3.62 -10.18
N ALA A 351 -12.25 4.90 -10.55
CA ALA A 351 -11.14 5.40 -11.33
C ALA A 351 -10.67 6.77 -10.82
N HIS A 352 -9.35 6.94 -10.70
CA HIS A 352 -8.76 8.24 -10.37
C HIS A 352 -7.31 8.34 -10.84
N ARG A 353 -6.99 9.46 -11.50
CA ARG A 353 -5.66 9.69 -12.10
C ARG A 353 -4.52 9.88 -11.11
N PHE A 354 -4.81 10.31 -9.88
CA PHE A 354 -3.81 10.61 -8.86
C PHE A 354 -3.82 9.64 -7.67
N VAL A 355 -4.42 8.45 -7.85
CA VAL A 355 -4.34 7.36 -6.87
C VAL A 355 -3.67 6.16 -7.53
N SER A 356 -2.79 5.47 -6.82
CA SER A 356 -2.11 4.26 -7.27
C SER A 356 -2.09 3.24 -6.13
N VAL A 357 -2.25 1.96 -6.45
CA VAL A 357 -2.37 0.89 -5.45
C VAL A 357 -1.39 -0.21 -5.76
N CYS A 358 -0.52 -0.53 -4.79
CA CYS A 358 0.40 -1.66 -4.87
C CYS A 358 -0.32 -2.95 -4.45
N SER A 359 -0.43 -3.90 -5.36
CA SER A 359 -0.93 -5.25 -5.08
C SER A 359 0.18 -6.27 -4.88
N ALA A 360 1.42 -5.95 -5.25
CA ALA A 360 2.56 -6.82 -5.00
C ALA A 360 2.71 -7.11 -3.50
N PHE A 361 2.80 -8.39 -3.14
CA PHE A 361 3.02 -8.84 -1.78
C PHE A 361 3.88 -10.11 -1.78
N GLY A 362 4.39 -10.48 -0.62
CA GLY A 362 5.16 -11.70 -0.45
C GLY A 362 5.96 -11.66 0.85
N GLU A 363 6.86 -12.63 1.01
CA GLU A 363 7.85 -12.61 2.09
C GLU A 363 8.82 -11.45 1.86
N ILE A 364 8.86 -10.52 2.81
CA ILE A 364 9.79 -9.39 2.81
C ILE A 364 10.79 -9.57 3.94
N SER A 365 12.05 -9.70 3.58
CA SER A 365 13.17 -9.75 4.53
C SER A 365 13.57 -8.34 4.95
N ASP A 366 13.53 -8.07 6.25
CA ASP A 366 13.93 -6.77 6.80
C ASP A 366 15.37 -6.76 7.34
N THR A 367 15.83 -5.58 7.77
CA THR A 367 17.20 -5.38 8.30
C THR A 367 17.43 -6.02 9.67
N ARG A 368 16.38 -6.50 10.36
CA ARG A 368 16.48 -7.27 11.61
C ARG A 368 16.73 -8.75 11.34
N GLY A 369 16.65 -9.17 10.07
CA GLY A 369 16.75 -10.58 9.67
C GLY A 369 15.44 -11.34 9.79
N LEU A 370 14.31 -10.65 9.98
CA LEU A 370 12.98 -11.27 10.00
C LEU A 370 12.42 -11.33 8.57
N SER A 371 11.68 -12.39 8.26
CA SER A 371 10.95 -12.55 7.01
C SER A 371 9.45 -12.58 7.29
N LEU A 372 8.71 -11.59 6.81
CA LEU A 372 7.26 -11.50 7.07
C LEU A 372 6.49 -11.30 5.77
N THR A 373 5.36 -11.99 5.65
CA THR A 373 4.45 -11.79 4.51
C THR A 373 3.77 -10.43 4.64
N ARG A 374 4.07 -9.51 3.72
CA ARG A 374 3.58 -8.13 3.74
C ARG A 374 3.35 -7.61 2.33
N ASN A 375 2.59 -6.52 2.22
CA ASN A 375 2.49 -5.76 0.97
C ASN A 375 3.84 -5.07 0.68
N ALA A 376 4.24 -5.01 -0.58
CA ALA A 376 5.51 -4.43 -1.02
C ALA A 376 5.44 -2.91 -1.27
N GLY A 377 4.36 -2.22 -0.84
CA GLY A 377 4.18 -0.78 -0.98
C GLY A 377 5.37 0.04 -0.47
N GLY A 378 5.91 -0.30 0.70
CA GLY A 378 7.13 0.33 1.23
C GLY A 378 8.35 0.17 0.31
N LEU A 379 8.57 -1.02 -0.27
CA LEU A 379 9.64 -1.26 -1.25
C LEU A 379 9.41 -0.48 -2.55
N MET A 380 8.16 -0.35 -3.00
CA MET A 380 7.79 0.44 -4.17
C MET A 380 8.11 1.92 -3.95
N VAL A 381 7.74 2.46 -2.78
CA VAL A 381 8.01 3.85 -2.41
C VAL A 381 9.50 4.13 -2.31
N GLY A 382 10.27 3.25 -1.67
CA GLY A 382 11.72 3.41 -1.65
C GLY A 382 12.32 3.36 -3.06
N ARG A 383 11.79 2.53 -3.97
CA ARG A 383 12.17 2.56 -5.38
C ARG A 383 11.82 3.88 -6.07
N LEU A 384 10.64 4.45 -5.85
CA LEU A 384 10.27 5.77 -6.40
C LEU A 384 11.23 6.87 -5.93
N LEU A 385 11.65 6.81 -4.67
CA LEU A 385 12.59 7.75 -4.05
C LEU A 385 14.05 7.57 -4.50
N SER A 386 14.41 6.44 -5.12
CA SER A 386 15.77 6.19 -5.61
C SER A 386 15.96 6.51 -7.10
N ILE A 387 14.89 6.86 -7.82
CA ILE A 387 14.92 7.11 -9.26
C ILE A 387 14.42 8.50 -9.63
N PRO A 388 14.95 9.11 -10.70
CA PRO A 388 14.47 10.40 -11.18
C PRO A 388 13.04 10.28 -11.74
N VAL A 389 12.32 11.41 -11.80
CA VAL A 389 10.85 11.47 -11.98
C VAL A 389 10.32 10.73 -13.21
N GLN A 390 11.05 10.77 -14.32
CA GLN A 390 10.69 10.18 -15.61
C GLN A 390 10.91 8.67 -15.70
N ARG A 391 11.59 8.07 -14.72
CA ARG A 391 12.02 6.69 -14.82
C ARG A 391 10.95 5.75 -14.28
N ALA A 392 10.61 4.72 -15.06
CA ALA A 392 9.77 3.62 -14.58
C ALA A 392 10.48 2.79 -13.50
N ILE A 393 9.75 2.45 -12.44
CA ILE A 393 10.26 1.60 -11.34
C ILE A 393 10.65 0.19 -11.82
N GLY A 394 9.99 -0.31 -12.87
CA GLY A 394 10.17 -1.63 -13.48
C GLY A 394 11.37 -1.75 -14.41
N ARG A 395 12.24 -0.73 -14.48
CA ARG A 395 13.44 -0.77 -15.32
C ARG A 395 14.39 -1.87 -14.85
N VAL A 396 14.46 -2.96 -15.62
CA VAL A 396 15.30 -4.15 -15.34
C VAL A 396 16.77 -3.80 -15.10
N ARG A 397 17.32 -2.84 -15.86
CA ARG A 397 18.73 -2.41 -15.74
C ARG A 397 19.07 -1.82 -14.37
N ASP A 398 18.08 -1.33 -13.64
CA ASP A 398 18.28 -0.71 -12.33
C ASP A 398 18.17 -1.74 -11.18
N GLY A 399 18.23 -3.03 -11.50
CA GLY A 399 18.18 -4.14 -10.55
C GLY A 399 16.78 -4.60 -10.19
N GLY A 400 16.69 -5.83 -9.70
CA GLY A 400 15.46 -6.43 -9.16
C GLY A 400 15.22 -6.04 -7.69
N ILE A 401 14.15 -6.56 -7.11
CA ILE A 401 13.74 -6.32 -5.73
C ILE A 401 14.33 -7.44 -4.86
N SER A 402 15.50 -7.20 -4.27
CA SER A 402 16.22 -8.23 -3.50
C SER A 402 15.53 -8.65 -2.21
N GLN A 403 14.72 -7.77 -1.64
CA GLN A 403 14.04 -7.98 -0.35
C GLN A 403 12.74 -8.76 -0.49
N LEU A 404 12.17 -8.87 -1.70
CA LEU A 404 10.86 -9.43 -1.94
C LEU A 404 10.95 -10.82 -2.57
N LYS A 405 10.35 -11.80 -1.90
CA LYS A 405 10.04 -13.10 -2.46
C LYS A 405 8.53 -13.20 -2.69
N LEU A 406 8.13 -13.16 -3.96
CA LEU A 406 6.75 -13.36 -4.37
C LEU A 406 6.26 -14.75 -3.96
N PRO A 407 4.94 -14.94 -3.71
CA PRO A 407 4.36 -16.25 -3.45
C PRO A 407 4.71 -17.26 -4.55
N ASP A 408 4.87 -18.52 -4.19
CA ASP A 408 5.25 -19.57 -5.15
C ASP A 408 4.18 -19.77 -6.23
N LEU A 409 2.90 -19.67 -5.85
CA LEU A 409 1.75 -19.80 -6.74
C LEU A 409 1.43 -18.51 -7.53
N TYR A 410 2.19 -17.42 -7.34
CA TYR A 410 1.96 -16.18 -8.08
C TYR A 410 2.46 -16.30 -9.53
N THR A 411 1.54 -16.18 -10.49
CA THR A 411 1.79 -16.42 -11.92
C THR A 411 1.86 -15.13 -12.75
N GLU A 412 2.43 -15.23 -13.96
CA GLU A 412 2.46 -14.11 -14.93
C GLU A 412 1.05 -13.70 -15.39
N SER A 413 0.09 -14.64 -15.47
CA SER A 413 -1.30 -14.32 -15.85
C SER A 413 -2.04 -13.53 -14.77
N MET A 414 -1.84 -13.89 -13.49
CA MET A 414 -2.36 -13.13 -12.35
C MET A 414 -1.79 -11.71 -12.35
N GLN A 415 -0.49 -11.59 -12.60
CA GLN A 415 0.20 -10.32 -12.71
C GLN A 415 -0.36 -9.44 -13.83
N SER A 416 -0.50 -9.97 -15.05
CA SER A 416 -1.09 -9.24 -16.18
C SER A 416 -2.52 -8.78 -15.88
N THR A 417 -3.33 -9.65 -15.27
CA THR A 417 -4.72 -9.34 -14.92
C THR A 417 -4.81 -8.17 -13.94
N LEU A 418 -3.94 -8.15 -12.93
CA LEU A 418 -3.87 -7.06 -11.95
C LEU A 418 -3.33 -5.75 -12.57
N GLU A 419 -2.34 -5.83 -13.46
CA GLU A 419 -1.82 -4.64 -14.16
C GLU A 419 -2.86 -4.02 -15.11
N ASP A 420 -3.61 -4.85 -15.83
CA ASP A 420 -4.68 -4.40 -16.72
C ASP A 420 -5.82 -3.75 -15.92
N ALA A 421 -6.06 -4.23 -14.69
CA ALA A 421 -6.95 -3.56 -13.75
C ALA A 421 -6.40 -2.23 -13.22
N GLY A 422 -5.09 -1.94 -13.35
CA GLY A 422 -4.48 -0.68 -12.92
C GLY A 422 -3.72 -0.75 -11.59
N TYR A 423 -3.44 -1.94 -11.08
CA TYR A 423 -2.58 -2.12 -9.91
C TYR A 423 -1.10 -2.07 -10.28
N VAL A 424 -0.27 -1.61 -9.34
CA VAL A 424 1.17 -1.80 -9.39
C VAL A 424 1.49 -3.21 -8.91
N THR A 425 2.14 -3.99 -9.76
CA THR A 425 2.51 -5.39 -9.48
C THR A 425 4.02 -5.58 -9.44
N ALA A 426 4.45 -6.78 -9.04
CA ALA A 426 5.79 -7.27 -9.29
C ALA A 426 5.71 -8.53 -10.14
N LYS A 427 6.75 -8.79 -10.93
CA LYS A 427 6.80 -9.88 -11.90
C LYS A 427 8.13 -10.62 -11.84
N ARG A 428 8.12 -11.85 -12.33
CA ARG A 428 9.31 -12.66 -12.60
C ARG A 428 9.57 -12.61 -14.10
N TYR A 429 10.83 -12.63 -14.50
CA TYR A 429 11.20 -12.89 -15.89
C TYR A 429 11.84 -14.25 -15.95
N ALA A 430 11.42 -15.08 -16.90
CA ALA A 430 12.16 -16.30 -17.22
C ALA A 430 13.65 -15.96 -17.44
N SER A 431 14.53 -16.76 -16.83
CA SER A 431 15.99 -16.58 -16.87
C SER A 431 16.58 -15.43 -16.03
N LEU A 432 15.78 -14.68 -15.27
CA LEU A 432 16.29 -13.76 -14.23
C LEU A 432 15.92 -14.27 -12.83
N ALA A 433 16.88 -14.25 -11.90
CA ALA A 433 16.70 -14.83 -10.56
C ALA A 433 15.87 -13.97 -9.60
N SER A 434 15.85 -12.64 -9.80
CA SER A 434 15.12 -11.70 -8.95
C SER A 434 13.72 -11.42 -9.48
N CYS A 435 12.82 -10.96 -8.60
CA CYS A 435 11.59 -10.30 -9.03
C CYS A 435 11.87 -8.84 -9.40
N TYR A 436 11.03 -8.27 -10.26
CA TYR A 436 11.13 -6.90 -10.75
C TYR A 436 9.77 -6.23 -10.63
N TRP A 437 9.75 -4.90 -10.54
CA TRP A 437 8.49 -4.19 -10.63
C TRP A 437 7.86 -4.33 -12.01
N GLY A 438 6.54 -4.41 -11.99
CA GLY A 438 5.68 -4.22 -13.15
C GLY A 438 5.58 -2.76 -13.58
N ASP A 439 4.50 -2.45 -14.28
CA ASP A 439 4.09 -1.09 -14.59
C ASP A 439 3.59 -0.37 -13.33
N ALA A 440 4.06 0.86 -13.10
CA ALA A 440 3.59 1.70 -11.99
C ALA A 440 2.25 2.36 -12.34
N LYS A 441 1.19 1.56 -12.42
CA LYS A 441 -0.14 2.03 -12.80
C LYS A 441 -0.77 2.96 -11.74
N THR A 442 -1.52 3.94 -12.22
CA THR A 442 -2.55 4.66 -11.45
C THR A 442 -3.90 3.99 -11.66
N LEU A 443 -4.88 4.32 -10.84
CA LEU A 443 -6.26 3.88 -11.01
C LEU A 443 -6.99 4.67 -12.12
N ALA A 444 -6.28 5.37 -13.01
CA ALA A 444 -6.90 6.08 -14.12
C ALA A 444 -7.62 5.13 -15.08
N ASP A 445 -8.58 5.67 -15.83
CA ASP A 445 -9.15 4.97 -16.98
C ASP A 445 -8.07 4.67 -18.04
N VAL A 446 -8.27 3.58 -18.78
CA VAL A 446 -7.33 3.10 -19.82
C VAL A 446 -7.15 4.09 -20.98
N THR A 447 -8.03 5.07 -21.12
CA THR A 447 -7.95 6.15 -22.11
C THR A 447 -7.23 7.39 -21.59
N SER A 448 -6.84 7.42 -20.31
CA SER A 448 -6.14 8.55 -19.69
C SER A 448 -4.66 8.54 -20.04
N ASP A 449 -4.08 9.72 -20.27
CA ASP A 449 -2.63 9.88 -20.42
C ASP A 449 -1.88 9.68 -19.08
N TYR A 450 -2.59 9.76 -17.96
CA TYR A 450 -2.03 9.73 -16.60
C TYR A 450 -2.07 8.33 -15.97
N GLN A 451 -1.98 7.28 -16.79
CA GLN A 451 -2.01 5.88 -16.35
C GLN A 451 -0.77 5.44 -15.57
N TYR A 452 0.29 6.23 -15.53
CA TYR A 452 1.60 5.83 -15.01
C TYR A 452 2.15 6.85 -14.00
N LEU A 453 2.70 6.36 -12.89
CA LEU A 453 3.31 7.21 -11.86
C LEU A 453 4.45 8.05 -12.44
N GLU A 454 5.34 7.47 -13.27
CA GLU A 454 6.41 8.26 -13.91
C GLU A 454 5.89 9.46 -14.73
N VAL A 455 4.70 9.35 -15.33
CA VAL A 455 4.06 10.47 -16.05
C VAL A 455 3.57 11.51 -15.06
N LEU A 456 2.89 11.10 -13.98
CA LEU A 456 2.45 12.02 -12.93
C LEU A 456 3.62 12.80 -12.34
N ARG A 457 4.71 12.10 -11.98
CA ARG A 457 5.89 12.70 -11.36
C ARG A 457 6.50 13.78 -12.25
N VAL A 458 6.66 13.51 -13.55
CA VAL A 458 7.15 14.48 -14.55
C VAL A 458 6.20 15.67 -14.67
N VAL A 459 4.91 15.43 -14.84
CA VAL A 459 3.91 16.49 -15.02
C VAL A 459 3.78 17.36 -13.78
N PHE A 460 3.75 16.76 -12.60
CA PHE A 460 3.63 17.48 -11.33
C PHE A 460 4.85 18.34 -11.05
N LYS A 461 6.06 17.86 -11.39
CA LYS A 461 7.28 18.68 -11.33
C LYS A 461 7.21 19.86 -12.30
N ALA A 462 6.81 19.61 -13.55
CA ALA A 462 6.67 20.67 -14.57
C ALA A 462 5.64 21.73 -14.15
N VAL A 463 4.47 21.33 -13.66
CA VAL A 463 3.41 22.24 -13.19
C VAL A 463 3.90 23.13 -12.03
N ARG A 464 4.65 22.56 -11.07
CA ARG A 464 5.26 23.33 -9.98
C ARG A 464 6.23 24.39 -10.51
N LEU A 465 7.11 24.01 -11.42
CA LEU A 465 8.10 24.93 -12.02
C LEU A 465 7.43 26.05 -12.81
N LEU A 466 6.45 25.71 -13.65
CA LEU A 466 5.69 26.67 -14.47
C LEU A 466 4.94 27.66 -13.59
N ARG A 467 4.27 27.18 -12.53
CA ARG A 467 3.54 28.06 -11.62
C ARG A 467 4.44 29.11 -10.98
N ILE A 468 5.60 28.71 -10.48
CA ILE A 468 6.54 29.63 -9.83
C ILE A 468 6.96 30.75 -10.80
N GLN A 469 7.19 30.43 -12.07
CA GLN A 469 7.58 31.44 -13.06
C GLN A 469 6.40 32.29 -13.51
N ALA A 470 5.22 31.70 -13.73
CA ALA A 470 4.01 32.44 -14.12
C ALA A 470 3.62 33.48 -13.07
N LEU A 471 3.77 33.16 -11.77
CA LEU A 471 3.48 34.09 -10.67
C LEU A 471 4.34 35.35 -10.71
N LYS A 472 5.57 35.27 -11.22
CA LYS A 472 6.47 36.44 -11.34
C LYS A 472 6.01 37.45 -12.40
N SER A 473 5.09 37.05 -13.28
CA SER A 473 4.50 37.91 -14.32
C SER A 473 3.11 38.41 -13.94
N MET A 474 2.63 38.15 -12.72
CA MET A 474 1.38 38.73 -12.23
C MET A 474 1.54 40.24 -12.02
N TYR A 475 0.53 41.01 -12.43
CA TYR A 475 0.53 42.48 -12.44
C TYR A 475 1.61 43.12 -13.34
N ASP A 476 2.31 42.32 -14.13
CA ASP A 476 3.20 42.81 -15.17
C ASP A 476 2.37 43.32 -16.37
N GLU A 477 2.94 44.24 -17.12
CA GLU A 477 2.30 44.80 -18.30
C GLU A 477 2.42 43.81 -19.46
N ALA A 478 1.32 43.54 -20.18
CA ALA A 478 1.35 42.63 -21.34
C ALA A 478 2.34 43.10 -22.43
N GLY A 479 2.62 44.41 -22.45
CA GLY A 479 3.81 45.04 -23.02
C GLY A 479 4.13 46.30 -22.23
N ASP A 480 5.39 46.49 -21.85
CA ASP A 480 5.89 47.66 -21.11
C ASP A 480 5.88 48.93 -22.00
N VAL A 481 4.97 49.84 -21.69
CA VAL A 481 4.77 51.10 -22.42
C VAL A 481 5.89 52.12 -22.20
N LEU A 482 6.75 51.92 -21.20
CA LEU A 482 7.91 52.76 -20.89
C LEU A 482 9.17 52.30 -21.65
N LEU A 483 9.26 51.01 -22.01
CA LEU A 483 10.37 50.43 -22.77
C LEU A 483 10.14 50.35 -24.29
N GLY A 484 8.93 50.66 -24.77
CA GLY A 484 8.61 50.76 -26.20
C GLY A 484 8.09 49.46 -26.82
N ALA A 485 8.02 49.40 -28.15
CA ALA A 485 7.36 48.31 -28.88
C ALA A 485 7.98 46.90 -28.70
N ASP A 486 9.24 46.83 -28.25
CA ASP A 486 9.99 45.59 -28.00
C ASP A 486 10.00 45.17 -26.53
N ALA A 487 9.15 45.80 -25.72
CA ALA A 487 9.05 45.57 -24.29
C ALA A 487 8.69 44.11 -23.93
N PRO A 488 9.39 43.52 -22.95
CA PRO A 488 9.33 42.08 -22.70
C PRO A 488 8.15 41.72 -21.80
N GLY A 489 6.90 42.04 -22.14
CA GLY A 489 5.74 41.62 -21.33
C GLY A 489 5.46 40.12 -21.48
N LEU A 490 4.56 39.77 -22.41
CA LEU A 490 4.26 38.36 -22.72
C LEU A 490 5.49 37.55 -23.17
N ALA A 491 6.47 38.20 -23.80
CA ALA A 491 7.72 37.56 -24.21
C ALA A 491 8.58 37.13 -23.00
N TYR A 492 8.61 37.90 -21.92
CA TYR A 492 9.31 37.52 -20.68
C TYR A 492 8.59 36.38 -19.97
N LEU A 493 7.26 36.42 -19.89
CA LEU A 493 6.47 35.30 -19.37
C LEU A 493 6.82 34.01 -20.12
N LYS A 494 6.74 34.04 -21.46
CA LYS A 494 7.07 32.89 -22.30
C LYS A 494 8.51 32.39 -22.05
N ALA A 495 9.49 33.28 -22.08
CA ALA A 495 10.89 32.93 -21.89
C ALA A 495 11.16 32.31 -20.51
N ASN A 496 10.53 32.82 -19.44
CA ASN A 496 10.69 32.26 -18.09
C ASN A 496 10.05 30.88 -17.96
N LEU A 497 8.90 30.64 -18.60
CA LEU A 497 8.27 29.33 -18.63
C LEU A 497 9.14 28.31 -19.39
N GLU A 498 9.69 28.70 -20.55
CA GLU A 498 10.62 27.87 -21.33
C GLU A 498 11.89 27.57 -20.52
N ASN A 499 12.52 28.58 -19.93
CA ASN A 499 13.71 28.42 -19.08
C ASN A 499 13.46 27.49 -17.89
N ALA A 500 12.25 27.52 -17.29
CA ALA A 500 11.89 26.59 -16.22
C ALA A 500 11.82 25.14 -16.72
N LEU A 501 11.21 24.90 -17.88
CA LEU A 501 11.13 23.57 -18.48
C LEU A 501 12.47 23.09 -19.05
N ASP A 502 13.35 24.01 -19.44
CA ASP A 502 14.72 23.70 -19.86
C ASP A 502 15.55 23.07 -18.75
N THR A 503 15.22 23.34 -17.48
CA THR A 503 15.85 22.64 -16.35
C THR A 503 15.56 21.14 -16.35
N MET A 504 14.41 20.72 -16.89
CA MET A 504 14.01 19.32 -17.00
C MET A 504 14.57 18.65 -18.27
N THR A 505 14.69 19.39 -19.38
CA THR A 505 15.33 18.89 -20.60
C THR A 505 16.85 18.79 -20.46
N SER A 506 17.46 19.65 -19.64
CA SER A 506 18.90 19.67 -19.38
C SER A 506 19.32 18.80 -18.18
N ALA A 507 18.36 18.22 -17.44
CA ALA A 507 18.64 17.34 -16.32
C ALA A 507 19.49 16.12 -16.77
N ILE A 508 20.33 15.61 -15.88
CA ILE A 508 21.13 14.40 -16.14
C ILE A 508 20.76 13.34 -15.10
N PRO A 509 20.01 12.30 -15.46
CA PRO A 509 19.43 12.02 -16.79
C PRO A 509 18.23 12.93 -17.14
N GLN A 510 18.02 13.16 -18.43
CA GLN A 510 16.97 14.03 -18.97
C GLN A 510 15.57 13.59 -18.55
N GLU A 511 14.77 14.51 -18.02
CA GLU A 511 13.43 14.26 -17.48
C GLU A 511 12.31 14.48 -18.51
N LEU A 512 12.52 15.42 -19.44
CA LEU A 512 11.64 15.68 -20.59
C LEU A 512 12.44 15.63 -21.88
N ALA A 513 11.91 15.00 -22.92
CA ALA A 513 12.55 15.00 -24.25
C ALA A 513 12.57 16.41 -24.86
N ALA A 514 11.46 17.13 -24.73
CA ALA A 514 11.28 18.50 -25.21
C ALA A 514 10.02 19.12 -24.57
N HIS A 515 9.74 20.38 -24.89
CA HIS A 515 8.49 21.05 -24.52
C HIS A 515 8.15 22.13 -25.55
N VAL A 516 6.90 22.58 -25.54
CA VAL A 516 6.42 23.72 -26.34
C VAL A 516 5.60 24.63 -25.44
N VAL A 517 5.97 25.91 -25.34
CA VAL A 517 5.17 26.95 -24.70
C VAL A 517 4.61 27.88 -25.78
N HIS A 518 3.29 27.97 -25.88
CA HIS A 518 2.60 28.80 -26.84
C HIS A 518 1.67 29.78 -26.12
N ILE A 519 1.79 31.07 -26.43
CA ILE A 519 0.83 32.09 -26.00
C ILE A 519 0.04 32.47 -27.26
N PRO A 520 -1.25 32.08 -27.38
CA PRO A 520 -2.07 32.46 -28.52
C PRO A 520 -2.13 33.98 -28.70
N GLY A 521 -2.11 34.45 -29.96
CA GLY A 521 -2.30 35.87 -30.27
C GLY A 521 -3.76 36.31 -30.11
N ASN A 522 -3.99 37.62 -30.05
CA ASN A 522 -5.33 38.26 -30.04
C ASN A 522 -6.24 37.85 -28.87
N GLN A 523 -5.67 37.55 -27.70
CA GLN A 523 -6.45 37.28 -26.50
C GLN A 523 -7.01 38.57 -25.89
N ASP A 524 -8.21 38.51 -25.30
CA ASP A 524 -8.75 39.57 -24.47
C ASP A 524 -8.13 39.52 -23.06
N ILE A 525 -6.88 39.99 -22.98
CA ILE A 525 -6.06 39.90 -21.76
C ILE A 525 -6.64 40.73 -20.61
N VAL A 526 -7.26 41.87 -20.93
CA VAL A 526 -7.78 42.81 -19.93
C VAL A 526 -8.96 42.21 -19.15
N ASN A 527 -9.83 41.46 -19.84
CA ASN A 527 -11.00 40.87 -19.22
C ASN A 527 -10.77 39.44 -18.72
N ASN A 528 -9.93 38.65 -19.42
CA ASN A 528 -9.81 37.20 -19.18
C ASN A 528 -8.41 36.76 -18.73
N GLY A 529 -7.42 37.65 -18.69
CA GLY A 529 -6.02 37.30 -18.41
C GLY A 529 -5.32 36.65 -19.61
N VAL A 530 -4.12 36.13 -19.37
CA VAL A 530 -3.28 35.49 -20.40
C VAL A 530 -3.46 33.97 -20.32
N ALA A 531 -3.93 33.36 -21.40
CA ALA A 531 -3.86 31.91 -21.60
C ALA A 531 -2.51 31.51 -22.19
N VAL A 532 -1.91 30.48 -21.60
CA VAL A 532 -0.67 29.86 -22.06
C VAL A 532 -0.93 28.37 -22.29
N GLU A 533 -0.62 27.89 -23.47
CA GLU A 533 -0.69 26.48 -23.85
C GLU A 533 0.69 25.86 -23.70
N VAL A 534 0.80 24.80 -22.89
CA VAL A 534 2.06 24.10 -22.64
C VAL A 534 1.92 22.65 -23.04
N THR A 535 2.80 22.19 -23.94
CA THR A 535 2.94 20.78 -24.30
C THR A 535 4.22 20.22 -23.70
N LEU A 536 4.12 19.17 -22.90
CA LEU A 536 5.25 18.46 -22.32
C LEU A 536 5.53 17.20 -23.15
N ILE A 537 6.76 17.01 -23.62
CA ILE A 537 7.14 15.85 -24.45
C ILE A 537 7.98 14.91 -23.59
N GLY A 538 7.37 13.81 -23.15
CA GLY A 538 7.98 12.83 -22.24
C GLY A 538 9.03 11.93 -22.90
N ILE A 539 9.86 11.29 -22.07
CA ILE A 539 10.83 10.28 -22.51
C ILE A 539 10.11 8.94 -22.74
N PRO A 540 10.27 8.29 -23.91
CA PRO A 540 9.61 7.03 -24.19
C PRO A 540 10.17 5.88 -23.33
N ILE A 541 9.29 4.99 -22.86
CA ILE A 541 9.63 3.82 -22.03
C ILE A 541 9.32 2.54 -22.80
N ILE A 542 10.33 1.67 -22.91
CA ILE A 542 10.18 0.35 -23.54
C ILE A 542 9.41 -0.56 -22.58
N ARG A 543 8.18 -0.95 -22.95
CA ARG A 543 7.37 -1.93 -22.20
C ARG A 543 7.35 -3.32 -22.84
N THR A 544 7.65 -3.43 -24.14
CA THR A 544 7.65 -4.70 -24.88
C THR A 544 8.78 -4.73 -25.91
N ILE A 545 9.49 -5.86 -25.99
CA ILE A 545 10.49 -6.15 -27.02
C ILE A 545 10.06 -7.43 -27.74
N LYS A 546 9.99 -7.40 -29.07
CA LYS A 546 9.70 -8.58 -29.89
C LYS A 546 10.96 -8.97 -30.68
N LEU A 547 11.47 -10.17 -30.46
CA LEU A 547 12.62 -10.72 -31.17
C LEU A 547 12.17 -11.75 -32.21
N TYR A 548 12.56 -11.55 -33.46
CA TYR A 548 12.25 -12.44 -34.57
C TYR A 548 13.52 -13.17 -35.01
N ALA A 549 13.86 -14.26 -34.32
CA ALA A 549 15.03 -15.07 -34.65
C ALA A 549 14.70 -16.05 -35.80
N SER A 550 15.55 -16.08 -36.82
CA SER A 550 15.47 -17.07 -37.92
C SER A 550 16.81 -17.80 -38.05
N TYR A 551 16.77 -19.13 -38.21
CA TYR A 551 17.96 -19.92 -38.54
C TYR A 551 18.10 -20.06 -40.05
N VAL A 552 19.30 -19.79 -40.57
CA VAL A 552 19.63 -19.92 -41.99
C VAL A 552 20.99 -20.59 -42.12
N TYR A 553 21.10 -21.57 -43.02
CA TYR A 553 22.37 -22.20 -43.32
C TYR A 553 23.30 -21.26 -44.08
N ALA A 554 24.58 -21.28 -43.69
CA ALA A 554 25.65 -20.60 -44.40
C ALA A 554 25.69 -21.04 -45.87
N GLY A 555 25.78 -20.09 -46.81
CA GLY A 555 25.83 -20.40 -48.24
C GLY A 555 24.46 -20.53 -48.93
N SER A 556 23.35 -20.53 -48.17
CA SER A 556 22.02 -20.66 -48.75
C SER A 556 21.53 -19.37 -49.40
N ARG A 557 20.53 -19.44 -50.29
CA ARG A 557 19.89 -18.26 -50.91
C ARG A 557 19.29 -17.26 -49.92
N PHE A 558 19.11 -17.68 -48.67
CA PHE A 558 18.56 -16.86 -47.60
C PHE A 558 19.65 -16.32 -46.66
N ASP A 559 20.92 -16.72 -46.84
CA ASP A 559 22.05 -16.24 -46.04
C ASP A 559 22.21 -14.74 -46.30
N PRO A 560 21.93 -13.87 -45.32
CA PRO A 560 21.95 -12.43 -45.53
C PRO A 560 23.35 -11.91 -45.88
N ARG A 561 24.42 -12.62 -45.48
CA ARG A 561 25.80 -12.23 -45.76
C ARG A 561 26.13 -12.31 -47.24
N LEU A 562 25.45 -13.18 -47.99
CA LEU A 562 25.61 -13.28 -49.45
C LEU A 562 24.89 -12.17 -50.22
N LYS A 563 24.02 -11.40 -49.56
CA LYS A 563 23.31 -10.29 -50.20
C LYS A 563 24.12 -8.99 -50.22
N GLU A 564 25.13 -8.85 -49.35
CA GLU A 564 26.00 -7.67 -49.31
C GLU A 564 27.10 -7.68 -50.38
N GLU A 565 27.40 -8.81 -51.02
CA GLU A 565 28.39 -8.88 -52.12
C GLU A 565 27.84 -8.47 -53.50
N ALA A 566 26.57 -8.07 -53.59
CA ALA A 566 25.91 -7.70 -54.85
C ALA A 566 25.34 -6.26 -54.90
N ALA A 567 25.69 -5.40 -53.94
CA ALA A 567 25.29 -3.98 -53.90
C ALA A 567 26.45 -3.04 -54.25
#